data_AF-A0A7C5RST9-F1
#
_entry.id   AF-A0A7C5RST9-F1
#
_cell.length_a   1.000
_cell.length_b   1.000
_cell.length_c   1.000
_cell.angle_alpha   90.00
_cell.angle_beta   90.00
_cell.angle_gamma   90.00
#
_symmetry.space_group_name_H-M   'P 1'
#
loop_
_entity.id
_entity.type
_entity.pdbx_description
1 polymer ?
#
loop_
_entity_poly.entity_id
_entity_poly.type
_entity_poly.pdbx_seq_one_letter_code
_entity_poly.pdbx_strand_id
1 'polypeptide(L)'
;MPDALLRFTFGPIQGFIAEARRTADLYAGSRILAELARAVAHSLQQGGAQLVYPANLTSDPPNVIVARVPWERAEELAQQAAAALHARWRDIADQALGELARLVALDEALHQQWQLQTSDRWELYWAAVPIENGDYATAFRRAAAGVAALKKTRTFSQRLEAGAKDVLSGHRAALAR
;
A
#
# COMPACT_ATOMS: atom_id res chain seq x y z
N MET A 1 17.65 -13.01 21.72
CA MET A 1 18.01 -11.92 20.78
C MET A 1 16.95 -10.84 20.89
N PRO A 2 17.26 -9.54 20.73
CA PRO A 2 16.29 -8.50 21.01
C PRO A 2 15.19 -8.51 19.94
N ASP A 3 13.94 -8.38 20.38
CA ASP A 3 12.85 -8.04 19.47
C ASP A 3 13.01 -6.60 18.98
N ALA A 4 12.32 -6.26 17.90
CA ALA A 4 12.25 -4.95 17.32
C ALA A 4 10.80 -4.50 17.11
N LEU A 5 10.61 -3.19 17.07
CA LEU A 5 9.37 -2.58 16.60
C LEU A 5 9.50 -2.23 15.13
N LEU A 6 8.72 -2.92 14.29
CA LEU A 6 8.52 -2.59 12.90
C LEU A 6 7.30 -1.68 12.76
N ARG A 7 7.49 -0.51 12.14
CA ARG A 7 6.41 0.36 11.68
C ARG A 7 6.38 0.35 10.16
N PHE A 8 5.25 -0.03 9.58
CA PHE A 8 5.00 -0.06 8.14
C PHE A 8 3.86 0.91 7.80
N THR A 9 3.96 1.61 6.68
CA THR A 9 2.88 2.44 6.15
C THR A 9 2.97 2.53 4.63
N PHE A 10 1.83 2.78 4.00
CA PHE A 10 1.77 3.04 2.57
C PHE A 10 0.94 4.29 2.23
N GLY A 11 1.11 4.78 1.01
CA GLY A 11 0.37 5.89 0.45
C GLY A 11 0.47 5.95 -1.08
N PRO A 12 -0.14 6.96 -1.72
CA PRO A 12 -0.92 8.05 -1.12
C PRO A 12 -2.34 7.60 -0.69
N ILE A 13 -2.81 8.10 0.45
CA ILE A 13 -4.17 7.78 0.97
C ILE A 13 -5.19 8.81 0.53
N GLN A 14 -5.00 10.06 0.94
CA GLN A 14 -5.92 11.16 0.62
C GLN A 14 -5.97 11.42 -0.89
N GLY A 15 -4.81 11.41 -1.57
CA GLY A 15 -4.76 11.58 -3.01
C GLY A 15 -5.43 10.45 -3.81
N PHE A 16 -5.58 9.25 -3.24
CA PHE A 16 -6.32 8.16 -3.89
C PHE A 16 -7.84 8.31 -3.67
N ILE A 17 -8.24 8.65 -2.45
CA ILE A 17 -9.66 8.81 -2.10
C ILE A 17 -10.26 10.08 -2.73
N ALA A 18 -9.49 11.17 -2.83
CA ALA A 18 -9.95 12.45 -3.35
C ALA A 18 -10.26 12.44 -4.86
N GLU A 19 -9.81 11.41 -5.60
CA GLU A 19 -10.15 11.21 -7.02
C GLU A 19 -11.62 10.76 -7.21
N ALA A 20 -12.32 10.40 -6.13
CA ALA A 20 -13.73 9.98 -6.18
C ALA A 20 -14.68 11.14 -6.55
N ARG A 21 -15.59 10.91 -7.51
CA ARG A 21 -16.65 11.88 -7.86
C ARG A 21 -18.01 11.55 -7.25
N ARG A 22 -18.23 10.31 -6.81
CA ARG A 22 -19.48 9.85 -6.16
C ARG A 22 -19.17 9.12 -4.86
N THR A 23 -20.17 9.02 -3.98
CA THR A 23 -20.06 8.26 -2.72
C THR A 23 -19.71 6.79 -2.95
N ALA A 24 -20.16 6.19 -4.04
CA ALA A 24 -19.79 4.83 -4.42
C ALA A 24 -18.28 4.71 -4.73
N ASP A 25 -17.71 5.69 -5.44
CA ASP A 25 -16.28 5.72 -5.77
C ASP A 25 -15.44 5.94 -4.49
N LEU A 26 -15.91 6.83 -3.60
CA LEU A 26 -15.31 7.07 -2.28
C LEU A 26 -15.30 5.79 -1.43
N TYR A 27 -16.44 5.10 -1.37
CA TYR A 27 -16.57 3.82 -0.67
C TYR A 27 -15.61 2.78 -1.25
N ALA A 28 -15.61 2.58 -2.57
CA ALA A 28 -14.71 1.64 -3.24
C ALA A 28 -13.23 1.96 -2.96
N GLY A 29 -12.83 3.23 -3.05
CA GLY A 29 -11.48 3.68 -2.75
C GLY A 29 -11.07 3.37 -1.30
N SER A 30 -11.94 3.66 -0.34
CA SER A 30 -11.69 3.35 1.08
C SER A 30 -11.56 1.84 1.34
N ARG A 31 -12.40 1.02 0.67
CA ARG A 31 -12.36 -0.44 0.78
C ARG A 31 -11.08 -1.02 0.20
N ILE A 32 -10.62 -0.54 -0.96
CA ILE A 32 -9.34 -0.95 -1.54
C ILE A 32 -8.20 -0.68 -0.54
N LEU A 33 -8.14 0.51 0.05
CA LEU A 33 -7.11 0.84 1.03
C LEU A 33 -7.15 -0.07 2.27
N ALA A 34 -8.34 -0.36 2.79
CA ALA A 34 -8.51 -1.29 3.90
C ALA A 34 -8.04 -2.71 3.54
N GLU A 35 -8.34 -3.19 2.32
CA GLU A 35 -7.88 -4.49 1.82
C GLU A 35 -6.35 -4.57 1.70
N LEU A 36 -5.71 -3.51 1.19
CA LEU A 36 -4.24 -3.43 1.10
C LEU A 36 -3.59 -3.43 2.49
N ALA A 37 -4.11 -2.61 3.42
CA ALA A 37 -3.65 -2.60 4.80
C ALA A 37 -3.84 -3.96 5.49
N ARG A 38 -4.95 -4.64 5.21
CA ARG A 38 -5.24 -5.99 5.72
C ARG A 38 -4.27 -7.04 5.19
N ALA A 39 -3.89 -6.95 3.90
CA ALA A 39 -2.90 -7.85 3.30
C ALA A 39 -1.51 -7.70 3.96
N VAL A 40 -1.07 -6.47 4.22
CA VAL A 40 0.17 -6.18 4.96
C VAL A 40 0.11 -6.81 6.36
N ALA A 41 -0.96 -6.55 7.09
CA ALA A 41 -1.11 -7.03 8.46
C ALA A 41 -1.16 -8.57 8.54
N HIS A 42 -1.88 -9.22 7.63
CA HIS A 42 -1.93 -10.68 7.55
C HIS A 42 -0.57 -11.29 7.22
N SER A 43 0.15 -10.71 6.26
CA SER A 43 1.51 -11.18 5.89
C SER A 43 2.45 -11.15 7.10
N LEU A 44 2.42 -10.07 7.88
CA LEU A 44 3.19 -9.96 9.12
C LEU A 44 2.78 -11.02 10.16
N GLN A 45 1.48 -11.23 10.38
CA GLN A 45 1.00 -12.27 11.31
C GLN A 45 1.39 -13.67 10.88
N GLN A 46 1.28 -13.99 9.58
CA GLN A 46 1.70 -15.27 9.02
C GLN A 46 3.21 -15.50 9.16
N GLY A 47 4.00 -14.42 9.09
CA GLY A 47 5.44 -14.45 9.36
C GLY A 47 5.81 -14.60 10.85
N GLY A 48 4.82 -14.64 11.75
CA GLY A 48 5.01 -14.79 13.21
C GLY A 48 5.12 -13.46 13.95
N ALA A 49 4.84 -12.32 13.32
CA ALA A 49 4.86 -11.02 13.98
C ALA A 49 3.67 -10.85 14.92
N GLN A 50 3.90 -10.20 16.07
CA GLN A 50 2.83 -9.79 16.96
C GLN A 50 2.36 -8.38 16.58
N LEU A 51 1.14 -8.24 16.07
CA LEU A 51 0.56 -6.93 15.77
C LEU A 51 0.33 -6.14 17.07
N VAL A 52 0.83 -4.91 17.08
CA VAL A 52 0.58 -3.94 18.16
C VAL A 52 -0.49 -2.93 17.74
N TYR A 53 -0.45 -2.49 16.48
CA TYR A 53 -1.47 -1.61 15.91
C TYR A 53 -1.68 -1.91 14.42
N PRO A 54 -2.93 -2.11 13.95
CA PRO A 54 -4.12 -2.38 14.77
C PRO A 54 -3.97 -3.70 15.54
N ALA A 55 -4.57 -3.80 16.73
CA ALA A 55 -4.45 -5.00 17.59
C ALA A 55 -5.26 -6.20 17.08
N ASN A 56 -6.30 -5.95 16.27
CA ASN A 56 -7.07 -6.97 15.58
C ASN A 56 -7.47 -6.46 14.19
N LEU A 57 -7.89 -7.38 13.32
CA LEU A 57 -8.23 -7.09 11.92
C LEU A 57 -9.74 -7.28 11.64
N THR A 58 -10.58 -7.27 12.68
CA THR A 58 -12.03 -7.44 12.53
C THR A 58 -12.70 -6.21 11.92
N SER A 59 -12.12 -5.03 12.10
CA SER A 59 -12.54 -3.79 11.42
C SER A 59 -11.64 -3.48 10.22
N ASP A 60 -11.95 -2.38 9.52
CA ASP A 60 -11.07 -1.88 8.47
C ASP A 60 -9.77 -1.32 9.05
N PRO A 61 -8.61 -1.91 8.70
CA PRO A 61 -7.35 -1.49 9.29
C PRO A 61 -6.88 -0.17 8.66
N PRO A 62 -6.18 0.67 9.45
CA PRO A 62 -5.56 1.89 8.95
C PRO A 62 -4.33 1.56 8.08
N ASN A 63 -3.84 2.55 7.34
CA ASN A 63 -2.64 2.44 6.50
C ASN A 63 -1.31 2.45 7.28
N VAL A 64 -1.36 2.30 8.60
CA VAL A 64 -0.20 2.23 9.48
C VAL A 64 -0.31 0.93 10.27
N ILE A 65 0.69 0.08 10.11
CA ILE A 65 0.84 -1.16 10.85
C ILE A 65 2.06 -1.04 11.75
N VAL A 66 1.93 -1.44 13.01
CA VAL A 66 3.02 -1.56 13.98
C VAL A 66 3.01 -2.98 14.51
N ALA A 67 4.16 -3.66 14.43
CA ALA A 67 4.32 -5.02 14.88
C ALA A 67 5.63 -5.20 15.66
N ARG A 68 5.59 -6.09 16.65
CA ARG A 68 6.79 -6.62 17.30
C ARG A 68 7.27 -7.82 16.48
N VAL A 69 8.54 -7.79 16.11
CA VAL A 69 9.19 -8.79 15.25
C VAL A 69 10.56 -9.15 15.81
N PRO A 70 11.11 -10.34 15.52
CA PRO A 70 12.52 -10.61 15.78
C PRO A 70 13.39 -9.66 14.95
N TRP A 71 14.41 -9.04 15.56
CA TRP A 71 15.24 -8.03 14.90
C TRP A 71 15.89 -8.53 13.61
N GLU A 72 16.42 -9.76 13.65
CA GLU A 72 17.09 -10.41 12.53
C GLU A 72 16.18 -10.72 11.34
N ARG A 73 14.86 -10.76 11.56
CA ARG A 73 13.85 -10.97 10.50
C ARG A 73 13.09 -9.71 10.13
N ALA A 74 13.41 -8.56 10.74
CA ALA A 74 12.61 -7.35 10.57
C ALA A 74 12.56 -6.87 9.11
N GLU A 75 13.69 -6.94 8.40
CA GLU A 75 13.76 -6.59 6.98
C GLU A 75 13.02 -7.60 6.10
N GLU A 76 13.26 -8.91 6.31
CA GLU A 76 12.57 -9.99 5.60
C GLU A 76 11.04 -9.85 5.70
N LEU A 77 10.53 -9.65 6.91
CA LEU A 77 9.10 -9.49 7.18
C LEU A 77 8.55 -8.21 6.56
N ALA A 78 9.30 -7.11 6.59
CA ALA A 78 8.87 -5.87 5.95
C ALA A 78 8.80 -6.00 4.41
N GLN A 79 9.76 -6.71 3.79
CA GLN A 79 9.75 -7.01 2.36
C GLN A 79 8.60 -7.95 1.97
N GLN A 80 8.33 -8.98 2.77
CA GLN A 80 7.16 -9.86 2.58
C GLN A 80 5.84 -9.10 2.70
N ALA A 81 5.75 -8.17 3.64
CA ALA A 81 4.56 -7.32 3.81
C ALA A 81 4.38 -6.36 2.62
N ALA A 82 5.47 -5.80 2.09
CA ALA A 82 5.47 -5.00 0.87
C ALA A 82 5.01 -5.82 -0.35
N ALA A 83 5.55 -7.03 -0.52
CA ALA A 83 5.17 -7.94 -1.59
C ALA A 83 3.68 -8.32 -1.51
N ALA A 84 3.15 -8.56 -0.30
CA ALA A 84 1.74 -8.86 -0.07
C ALA A 84 0.82 -7.70 -0.48
N LEU A 85 1.21 -6.45 -0.20
CA LEU A 85 0.47 -5.27 -0.67
C LEU A 85 0.45 -5.20 -2.20
N HIS A 86 1.60 -5.36 -2.85
CA HIS A 86 1.68 -5.32 -4.31
C HIS A 86 0.90 -6.46 -4.97
N ALA A 87 0.96 -7.68 -4.40
CA ALA A 87 0.17 -8.81 -4.87
C ALA A 87 -1.32 -8.51 -4.74
N ARG A 88 -1.79 -8.02 -3.58
CA ARG A 88 -3.20 -7.70 -3.39
C ARG A 88 -3.69 -6.60 -4.33
N TRP A 89 -2.87 -5.57 -4.57
CA TRP A 89 -3.19 -4.53 -5.54
C TRP A 89 -3.29 -5.09 -6.96
N ARG A 90 -2.35 -5.97 -7.36
CA ARG A 90 -2.37 -6.63 -8.66
C ARG A 90 -3.63 -7.46 -8.84
N ASP A 91 -4.04 -8.25 -7.84
CA ASP A 91 -5.27 -9.03 -7.91
C ASP A 91 -6.50 -8.14 -8.14
N ILE A 92 -6.59 -7.00 -7.44
CA ILE A 92 -7.69 -6.04 -7.61
C ILE A 92 -7.66 -5.44 -9.02
N ALA A 93 -6.48 -5.07 -9.52
CA ALA A 93 -6.32 -4.54 -10.86
C ALA A 93 -6.68 -5.58 -11.94
N ASP A 94 -6.20 -6.80 -11.82
CA ASP A 94 -6.48 -7.87 -12.79
C ASP A 94 -7.97 -8.22 -12.82
N GLN A 95 -8.64 -8.21 -11.67
CA GLN A 95 -10.11 -8.36 -11.61
C GLN A 95 -10.82 -7.21 -12.33
N ALA A 96 -10.40 -5.97 -12.11
CA ALA A 96 -10.99 -4.81 -12.78
C ALA A 96 -10.77 -4.84 -14.30
N LEU A 97 -9.58 -5.26 -14.75
CA LEU A 97 -9.28 -5.44 -16.17
C LEU A 97 -10.12 -6.55 -16.78
N GLY A 98 -10.33 -7.65 -16.06
CA GLY A 98 -11.20 -8.75 -16.48
C GLY A 98 -12.66 -8.33 -16.65
N GLU A 99 -13.19 -7.47 -15.76
CA GLU A 99 -14.52 -6.88 -15.94
C GLU A 99 -14.56 -5.91 -17.12
N LEU A 100 -13.51 -5.11 -17.33
CA LEU A 100 -13.41 -4.21 -18.49
C LEU A 100 -13.39 -4.99 -19.82
N ALA A 101 -12.68 -6.12 -19.87
CA ALA A 101 -12.60 -6.99 -21.04
C ALA A 101 -13.95 -7.54 -21.51
N ARG A 102 -14.96 -7.58 -20.62
CA ARG A 102 -16.33 -7.97 -20.97
C ARG A 102 -17.11 -6.86 -21.67
N LEU A 103 -16.65 -5.61 -21.55
CA LEU A 103 -17.33 -4.43 -22.06
C LEU A 103 -16.68 -3.89 -23.35
N VAL A 104 -15.35 -4.02 -23.46
CA VAL A 104 -14.57 -3.50 -24.58
C VAL A 104 -13.46 -4.48 -24.97
N ALA A 105 -13.08 -4.47 -26.25
CA ALA A 105 -11.91 -5.21 -26.72
C ALA A 105 -10.63 -4.55 -26.17
N LEU A 106 -9.77 -5.35 -25.53
CA LEU A 106 -8.49 -4.88 -25.00
C LEU A 106 -7.42 -5.07 -26.07
N ASP A 107 -7.02 -3.99 -26.74
CA ASP A 107 -5.87 -4.02 -27.63
C ASP A 107 -4.55 -3.92 -26.85
N GLU A 108 -3.44 -4.14 -27.55
CA GLU A 108 -2.10 -4.12 -26.97
C GLU A 108 -1.78 -2.75 -26.33
N ALA A 109 -2.25 -1.65 -26.92
CA ALA A 109 -2.01 -0.30 -26.41
C ALA A 109 -2.72 -0.07 -25.07
N LEU A 110 -3.97 -0.51 -24.95
CA LEU A 110 -4.74 -0.45 -23.70
C LEU A 110 -4.08 -1.31 -22.62
N HIS A 111 -3.67 -2.54 -22.97
CA HIS A 111 -2.96 -3.42 -22.04
C HIS A 111 -1.67 -2.78 -21.52
N GLN A 112 -0.86 -2.20 -22.40
CA GLN A 112 0.36 -1.48 -22.02
C GLN A 112 0.05 -0.29 -21.12
N GLN A 113 -0.96 0.52 -21.44
CA GLN A 113 -1.37 1.65 -20.62
C GLN A 113 -1.88 1.20 -19.24
N TRP A 114 -2.66 0.12 -19.17
CA TRP A 114 -3.13 -0.47 -17.91
C TRP A 114 -1.96 -0.88 -17.01
N GLN A 115 -0.97 -1.57 -17.57
CA GLN A 115 0.22 -2.00 -16.84
C GLN A 115 1.01 -0.79 -16.32
N LEU A 116 1.19 0.25 -17.13
CA LEU A 116 1.86 1.49 -16.72
C LEU A 116 1.11 2.20 -15.58
N GLN A 117 -0.22 2.20 -15.59
CA GLN A 117 -1.04 2.88 -14.59
C GLN A 117 -1.14 2.13 -13.25
N THR A 118 -0.91 0.81 -13.26
CA THR A 118 -1.10 -0.06 -12.08
C THR A 118 0.20 -0.54 -11.44
N SER A 119 1.31 -0.67 -12.18
CA SER A 119 2.54 -1.34 -11.68
C SER A 119 3.24 -0.67 -10.50
N ASP A 120 3.24 0.66 -10.43
CA ASP A 120 4.00 1.41 -9.42
C ASP A 120 3.09 2.47 -8.75
N ARG A 121 1.92 2.02 -8.28
CA ARG A 121 0.90 2.94 -7.71
C ARG A 121 1.20 3.38 -6.27
N TRP A 122 1.82 2.50 -5.49
CA TRP A 122 1.88 2.61 -4.04
C TRP A 122 3.28 2.85 -3.53
N GLU A 123 3.42 3.85 -2.69
CA GLU A 123 4.63 4.16 -1.95
C GLU A 123 4.61 3.44 -0.62
N LEU A 124 5.66 2.68 -0.34
CA LEU A 124 5.80 1.87 0.86
C LEU A 124 6.94 2.42 1.71
N TYR A 125 6.69 2.58 3.00
CA TYR A 125 7.67 3.08 3.95
C TYR A 125 7.64 2.23 5.20
N TRP A 126 8.80 1.79 5.65
CA TRP A 126 8.91 1.08 6.90
C TRP A 126 10.22 1.38 7.61
N ALA A 127 10.21 1.24 8.94
CA ALA A 127 11.40 1.32 9.76
C ALA A 127 11.27 0.30 10.90
N ALA A 128 12.37 -0.39 11.19
CA ALA A 128 12.48 -1.29 12.32
C ALA A 128 13.51 -0.75 13.33
N VAL A 129 13.20 -0.84 14.62
CA VAL A 129 14.10 -0.39 15.69
C VAL A 129 14.16 -1.46 16.79
N PRO A 130 15.35 -1.94 17.20
CA PRO A 130 15.48 -2.88 18.30
C PRO A 130 14.89 -2.32 19.60
N ILE A 131 14.27 -3.19 20.39
CA ILE A 131 13.80 -2.89 21.74
C ILE A 131 14.95 -3.18 22.70
N GLU A 132 15.75 -2.16 23.00
CA GLU A 132 16.88 -2.26 23.91
C GLU A 132 16.41 -2.16 25.37
N ASN A 133 16.86 -3.09 26.22
CA ASN A 133 16.54 -3.11 27.66
C ASN A 133 15.03 -3.03 27.99
N GLY A 134 14.16 -3.46 27.08
CA GLY A 134 12.71 -3.35 27.23
C GLY A 134 12.12 -1.95 27.00
N ASP A 135 12.89 -0.96 26.54
CA ASP A 135 12.41 0.40 26.26
C ASP A 135 11.60 0.47 24.95
N TYR A 136 10.37 -0.05 25.04
CA TYR A 136 9.39 -0.02 23.96
C TYR A 136 9.08 1.42 23.50
N ALA A 137 8.99 2.37 24.44
CA ALA A 137 8.55 3.73 24.14
C ALA A 137 9.56 4.47 23.23
N THR A 138 10.86 4.29 23.49
CA THR A 138 11.90 4.84 22.63
C THR A 138 11.94 4.16 21.27
N ALA A 139 11.83 2.83 21.22
CA ALA A 139 11.79 2.09 19.95
C ALA A 139 10.60 2.56 19.08
N PHE A 140 9.41 2.75 19.68
CA PHE A 140 8.22 3.21 18.98
C PHE A 140 8.40 4.61 18.39
N ARG A 141 8.92 5.57 19.18
CA ARG A 141 9.18 6.94 18.71
C ARG A 141 10.22 6.96 17.57
N ARG A 142 11.28 6.17 17.70
CA ARG A 142 12.33 6.08 16.68
C ARG A 142 11.81 5.45 15.38
N ALA A 143 11.03 4.38 15.45
CA ALA A 143 10.41 3.77 14.26
C ALA A 143 9.46 4.75 13.56
N ALA A 144 8.66 5.51 14.32
CA ALA A 144 7.81 6.57 13.78
C ALA A 144 8.64 7.68 13.10
N ALA A 145 9.73 8.13 13.73
CA ALA A 145 10.62 9.14 13.16
C ALA A 145 11.33 8.63 11.89
N GLY A 146 11.76 7.37 11.85
CA GLY A 146 12.38 6.76 10.68
C GLY A 146 11.45 6.75 9.47
N VAL A 147 10.22 6.29 9.65
CA VAL A 147 9.19 6.35 8.59
C VAL A 147 8.92 7.79 8.15
N ALA A 148 8.86 8.75 9.09
CA ALA A 148 8.66 10.16 8.75
C ALA A 148 9.84 10.75 7.96
N ALA A 149 11.07 10.32 8.22
CA ALA A 149 12.25 10.71 7.47
C ALA A 149 12.23 10.14 6.05
N LEU A 150 11.90 8.84 5.89
CA LEU A 150 11.77 8.21 4.57
C LEU A 150 10.69 8.86 3.69
N LYS A 151 9.59 9.32 4.29
CA LYS A 151 8.56 10.09 3.55
C LYS A 151 9.09 11.41 2.98
N LYS A 152 10.15 11.99 3.54
CA LYS A 152 10.76 13.23 3.06
C LYS A 152 11.75 13.01 1.90
N THR A 153 12.24 11.79 1.72
CA THR A 153 13.19 11.44 0.65
C THR A 153 12.49 10.96 -0.62
N ARG A 154 11.18 11.23 -0.75
CA ARG A 154 10.33 10.75 -1.85
C ARG A 154 10.98 11.04 -3.21
N THR A 155 11.33 9.97 -3.92
CA THR A 155 11.82 10.06 -5.30
C THR A 155 10.63 10.25 -6.22
N PHE A 156 10.63 11.31 -7.01
CA PHE A 156 9.56 11.57 -7.97
C PHE A 156 9.89 10.91 -9.31
N SER A 157 9.11 9.91 -9.70
CA SER A 157 9.17 9.33 -11.04
C SER A 157 8.11 10.01 -11.91
N GLN A 158 8.55 10.85 -12.86
CA GLN A 158 7.64 11.44 -13.84
C GLN A 158 7.18 10.36 -14.82
N ARG A 159 5.87 10.14 -14.95
CA ARG A 159 5.31 9.28 -16.00
C ARG A 159 4.63 10.15 -17.05
N LEU A 160 5.03 9.94 -18.30
CA LEU A 160 4.39 10.59 -19.44
C LEU A 160 3.25 9.69 -19.91
N GLU A 161 2.02 10.16 -19.80
CA GLU A 161 0.83 9.48 -20.34
C GLU A 161 0.25 10.33 -21.47
N ALA A 162 0.23 9.77 -22.68
CA ALA A 162 -0.37 10.40 -23.85
C ALA A 162 -1.86 10.06 -23.95
N GLY A 163 -2.67 10.98 -24.47
CA GLY A 163 -4.11 10.75 -24.69
C GLY A 163 -5.04 11.66 -23.90
N ALA A 164 -6.34 11.50 -24.13
CA ALA A 164 -7.37 12.24 -23.39
C ALA A 164 -7.36 11.81 -21.92
N LYS A 165 -7.60 12.75 -21.02
CA LYS A 165 -7.64 12.45 -19.58
C LYS A 165 -8.95 11.77 -19.19
N ASP A 166 -8.85 10.90 -18.19
CA ASP A 166 -10.00 10.20 -17.63
C ASP A 166 -10.97 11.20 -17.00
N VAL A 167 -12.28 10.93 -17.13
CA VAL A 167 -13.33 11.83 -16.63
C VAL A 167 -13.51 11.77 -15.12
N LEU A 168 -12.82 10.87 -14.40
CA LEU A 168 -12.97 10.68 -12.96
C LEU A 168 -11.96 11.56 -12.20
N SER A 169 -10.67 11.28 -12.39
CA SER A 169 -9.56 11.98 -11.74
C SER A 169 -9.07 13.19 -12.54
N GLY A 170 -9.16 13.15 -13.88
CA GLY A 170 -8.58 14.16 -14.76
C GLY A 170 -7.04 14.11 -14.84
N HIS A 171 -6.40 13.16 -14.15
CA HIS A 171 -4.93 13.08 -14.05
C HIS A 171 -4.33 12.05 -15.01
N ARG A 172 -5.04 10.94 -15.26
CA ARG A 172 -4.53 9.80 -16.05
C ARG A 172 -5.12 9.77 -17.44
N ALA A 173 -4.43 9.13 -18.38
CA ALA A 173 -5.00 8.85 -19.69
C ALA A 173 -6.18 7.88 -19.56
N ALA A 174 -7.29 8.17 -20.24
CA ALA A 174 -8.43 7.27 -20.36
C ALA A 174 -8.01 6.00 -21.13
N LEU A 175 -8.47 4.84 -20.68
CA LEU A 175 -8.12 3.54 -21.27
C LEU A 175 -8.90 3.23 -22.55
N ALA A 176 -10.13 3.74 -22.64
CA ALA A 176 -10.99 3.62 -23.81
C ALA A 176 -11.74 4.95 -24.01
N ARG A 177 -12.13 5.23 -25.26
CA ARG A 177 -13.05 6.32 -25.61
C ARG A 177 -14.48 5.84 -25.59
#